data_AF-A0A2T3L1K6-F1
#
_entry.id   AF-A0A2T3L1K6-F1
#
_cell.length_a   1.000
_cell.length_b   1.000
_cell.length_c   1.000
_cell.angle_alpha   90.00
_cell.angle_beta   90.00
_cell.angle_gamma   90.00
#
_symmetry.space_group_name_H-M   'P 1'
#
loop_
_entity.id
_entity.type
_entity.pdbx_description
1 polymer ?
#
loop_
_entity_poly.entity_id
_entity_poly.type
_entity_poly.pdbx_seq_one_letter_code
_entity_poly.pdbx_strand_id
1 'polypeptide(L)'
;MKQWIKAASLSLVILSSSMYAQAAEAAQKVGYVATGQAMAQLAKRYNVSEKLRKEFKDRIDELRGIENRMKTKVEKMKRDGELMSSTDRTKIQRELASLDSTYKLKAKALQEDQRRRGQEEEQKLVMKIRTAIQTVAKKEGYDIVVDAQAVLFADPKDDLSNKVITAVK
;
A
#
# COMPACT_ATOMS: atom_id res chain seq x y z
N MET A 1 -61.04 57.47 -12.83
CA MET A 1 -60.49 56.12 -12.54
C MET A 1 -60.02 55.38 -13.80
N LYS A 2 -59.16 55.97 -14.65
CA LYS A 2 -58.70 55.32 -15.91
C LYS A 2 -57.19 55.40 -16.17
N GLN A 3 -56.43 56.08 -15.30
CA GLN A 3 -54.98 56.24 -15.43
C GLN A 3 -54.18 55.31 -14.51
N TRP A 4 -54.82 54.71 -13.51
CA TRP A 4 -54.19 53.81 -12.54
C TRP A 4 -54.02 52.38 -13.08
N ILE A 5 -54.79 52.02 -14.10
CA ILE A 5 -54.72 50.68 -14.73
C ILE A 5 -53.50 50.56 -15.66
N LYS A 6 -53.01 51.68 -16.23
CA LYS A 6 -51.82 51.67 -17.10
C LYS A 6 -50.50 51.54 -16.33
N ALA A 7 -50.49 51.94 -15.06
CA ALA A 7 -49.32 51.79 -14.18
C ALA A 7 -49.18 50.34 -13.67
N ALA A 8 -50.28 49.61 -13.51
CA ALA A 8 -50.26 48.22 -13.04
C ALA A 8 -49.74 47.24 -14.11
N SER A 9 -49.93 47.53 -15.40
CA SER A 9 -49.46 46.65 -16.49
C SER A 9 -47.98 46.80 -16.80
N LEU A 10 -47.35 47.95 -16.50
CA LEU A 10 -45.92 48.16 -16.73
C LEU A 10 -45.06 47.56 -15.61
N SER A 11 -45.59 47.51 -14.38
CA SER A 11 -44.94 46.85 -13.24
C SER A 11 -44.92 45.33 -13.35
N LEU A 12 -45.82 44.72 -14.12
CA LEU A 12 -45.90 43.26 -14.29
C LEU A 12 -44.90 42.69 -15.31
N VAL A 13 -44.34 43.54 -16.19
CA VAL A 13 -43.38 43.11 -17.24
C VAL A 13 -41.92 43.14 -16.74
N ILE A 14 -41.62 43.91 -15.68
CA ILE A 14 -40.28 43.96 -15.08
C ILE A 14 -40.04 42.78 -14.12
N LEU A 15 -41.09 42.09 -13.68
CA LEU A 15 -41.00 40.92 -12.79
C LEU A 15 -40.75 39.59 -13.52
N SER A 16 -40.77 39.56 -14.85
CA SER A 16 -40.59 38.32 -15.65
C SER A 16 -39.20 38.17 -16.28
N SER A 17 -38.27 39.12 -16.06
CA SER A 17 -36.96 39.15 -16.73
C SER A 17 -35.74 38.91 -15.82
N SER A 18 -35.91 38.71 -14.51
CA SER A 18 -34.78 38.64 -13.55
C SER A 18 -34.52 37.27 -12.92
N MET A 19 -35.16 36.20 -13.38
CA MET A 19 -34.93 34.84 -12.86
C MET A 19 -34.40 33.88 -13.94
N TYR A 20 -33.49 34.35 -14.80
CA TYR A 20 -32.44 33.44 -15.26
C TYR A 20 -31.38 33.40 -14.16
N ALA A 21 -31.73 32.77 -13.04
CA ALA A 21 -30.71 32.21 -12.18
C ALA A 21 -30.01 31.14 -13.02
N GLN A 22 -28.96 31.53 -13.75
CA GLN A 22 -27.91 30.60 -14.08
C GLN A 22 -27.45 30.07 -12.73
N ALA A 23 -27.99 28.91 -12.34
CA ALA A 23 -27.34 28.05 -11.40
C ALA A 23 -25.97 27.80 -12.02
N ALA A 24 -25.01 28.64 -11.66
CA ALA A 24 -23.62 28.35 -11.88
C ALA A 24 -23.38 27.11 -11.03
N GLU A 25 -23.55 25.93 -11.64
CA GLU A 25 -23.01 24.71 -11.06
C GLU A 25 -21.54 25.03 -10.82
N ALA A 26 -21.15 25.09 -9.54
CA ALA A 26 -19.77 25.23 -9.17
C ALA A 26 -19.03 24.10 -9.89
N ALA A 27 -18.15 24.46 -10.82
CA ALA A 27 -17.45 23.48 -11.64
C ALA A 27 -16.76 22.49 -10.70
N GLN A 28 -17.16 21.22 -10.79
CA GLN A 28 -16.69 20.17 -9.89
C GLN A 28 -15.16 20.09 -9.97
N LYS A 29 -14.50 20.25 -8.82
CA LYS A 29 -13.04 20.31 -8.80
C LYS A 29 -12.47 18.91 -8.63
N VAL A 30 -11.81 18.42 -9.67
CA VAL A 30 -11.26 17.06 -9.72
C VAL A 30 -9.74 17.13 -9.67
N GLY A 31 -9.14 16.43 -8.70
CA GLY A 31 -7.69 16.32 -8.53
C GLY A 31 -7.22 14.89 -8.79
N TYR A 32 -5.91 14.71 -8.93
CA TYR A 32 -5.33 13.38 -9.05
C TYR A 32 -4.11 13.19 -8.15
N VAL A 33 -3.84 11.93 -7.81
CA VAL A 33 -2.70 11.53 -6.97
C VAL A 33 -2.04 10.30 -7.55
N ALA A 34 -0.72 10.34 -7.73
CA ALA A 34 0.11 9.19 -8.05
C ALA A 34 0.32 8.32 -6.79
N THR A 35 -0.68 7.53 -6.41
CA THR A 35 -0.64 6.77 -5.14
C THR A 35 0.48 5.74 -5.11
N GLY A 36 0.82 5.13 -6.25
CA GLY A 36 1.96 4.21 -6.36
C GLY A 36 3.30 4.89 -6.03
N GLN A 37 3.53 6.09 -6.55
CA GLN A 37 4.71 6.88 -6.20
C GLN A 37 4.70 7.30 -4.73
N ALA A 38 3.55 7.74 -4.22
CA ALA A 38 3.40 8.09 -2.81
C ALA A 38 3.71 6.89 -1.91
N MET A 39 3.20 5.71 -2.24
CA MET A 39 3.45 4.46 -1.53
C MET A 39 4.95 4.13 -1.51
N ALA A 40 5.62 4.16 -2.67
CA ALA A 40 7.04 3.86 -2.77
C ALA A 40 7.91 4.83 -1.96
N GLN A 41 7.62 6.14 -2.05
CA GLN A 41 8.36 7.16 -1.30
C GLN A 41 8.13 7.03 0.21
N LEU A 42 6.89 6.76 0.64
CA LEU A 42 6.58 6.60 2.06
C LEU A 42 7.15 5.29 2.62
N ALA A 43 7.09 4.18 1.88
CA ALA A 43 7.73 2.93 2.26
C ALA A 43 9.23 3.11 2.51
N LYS A 44 9.91 3.89 1.64
CA LYS A 44 11.31 4.30 1.84
C LYS A 44 11.47 5.20 3.07
N ARG A 45 10.64 6.25 3.22
CA ARG A 45 10.66 7.18 4.36
C ARG A 45 10.54 6.46 5.71
N TYR A 46 9.65 5.48 5.79
CA TYR A 46 9.40 4.71 7.02
C TYR A 46 10.29 3.48 7.19
N ASN A 47 11.24 3.26 6.26
CA ASN A 47 12.17 2.14 6.26
C ASN A 47 11.46 0.77 6.41
N VAL A 48 10.33 0.57 5.72
CA VAL A 48 9.49 -0.63 5.89
C VAL A 48 10.28 -1.91 5.61
N SER A 49 11.03 -1.94 4.50
CA SER A 49 11.87 -3.10 4.14
C SER A 49 12.91 -3.43 5.21
N GLU A 50 13.52 -2.41 5.82
CA GLU A 50 14.52 -2.62 6.88
C GLU A 50 13.88 -3.15 8.17
N LYS A 51 12.68 -2.65 8.52
CA LYS A 51 11.92 -3.14 9.68
C LYS A 51 11.57 -4.62 9.52
N LEU A 52 11.03 -4.99 8.36
CA LEU A 52 10.71 -6.39 8.05
C LEU A 52 11.97 -7.26 8.04
N ARG A 53 13.08 -6.77 7.45
CA ARG A 53 14.36 -7.49 7.46
C ARG A 53 14.84 -7.78 8.88
N LYS A 54 14.77 -6.79 9.77
CA LYS A 54 15.16 -6.95 11.18
C LYS A 54 14.24 -7.91 11.91
N GLU A 55 12.93 -7.80 11.70
CA GLU A 55 11.92 -8.66 12.33
C GLU A 55 12.11 -10.15 12.00
N PHE A 56 12.53 -10.46 10.77
CA PHE A 56 12.70 -11.84 10.31
C PHE A 56 14.13 -12.37 10.38
N LYS A 57 15.10 -11.55 10.81
CA LYS A 57 16.52 -11.89 10.80
C LYS A 57 16.82 -13.20 11.51
N ASP A 58 16.36 -13.34 12.75
CA ASP A 58 16.69 -14.50 13.58
C ASP A 58 16.14 -15.82 13.00
N ARG A 59 14.95 -15.76 12.38
CA ARG A 59 14.33 -16.91 11.71
C ARG A 59 15.07 -17.31 10.44
N ILE A 60 15.56 -16.33 9.68
CA ILE A 60 16.41 -16.57 8.50
C ILE A 60 17.72 -17.22 8.94
N ASP A 61 18.33 -16.70 10.01
CA ASP A 61 19.59 -17.24 10.53
C ASP A 61 19.40 -18.64 11.12
N GLU A 62 18.25 -18.93 11.75
CA GLU A 62 17.89 -20.28 12.18
C GLU A 62 17.81 -21.26 11.01
N LEU A 63 17.13 -20.87 9.91
CA LEU A 63 17.03 -21.70 8.70
C LEU A 63 18.41 -21.98 8.10
N ARG A 64 19.27 -20.97 7.99
CA ARG A 64 20.67 -21.12 7.55
C ARG A 64 21.46 -22.07 8.47
N GLY A 65 21.21 -22.01 9.77
CA GLY A 65 21.80 -22.93 10.75
C GLY A 65 21.35 -24.39 10.54
N ILE A 66 20.09 -24.61 10.15
CA ILE A 66 19.59 -25.94 9.78
C ILE A 66 20.25 -26.43 8.48
N GLU A 67 20.32 -25.58 7.44
CA GLU A 67 20.99 -25.90 6.17
C GLU A 67 22.45 -26.31 6.37
N ASN A 68 23.20 -25.52 7.16
CA ASN A 68 24.60 -25.83 7.47
C ASN A 68 24.74 -27.17 8.20
N ARG A 69 23.85 -27.47 9.16
CA ARG A 69 23.85 -28.78 9.85
C ARG A 69 23.56 -29.93 8.91
N MET A 70 22.61 -29.76 7.97
CA MET A 70 22.34 -30.77 6.95
C MET A 70 23.56 -30.98 6.05
N LYS A 71 24.18 -29.90 5.56
CA LYS A 71 25.38 -29.95 4.72
C LYS A 71 26.53 -30.70 5.41
N THR A 72 26.83 -30.35 6.66
CA THR A 72 27.90 -31.03 7.44
C THR A 72 27.63 -32.52 7.60
N LYS A 73 26.37 -32.94 7.80
CA LYS A 73 26.01 -34.35 7.91
C LYS A 73 26.13 -35.10 6.57
N VAL A 74 25.72 -34.49 5.47
CA VAL A 74 25.89 -35.05 4.12
C VAL A 74 27.37 -35.20 3.78
N GLU A 75 28.20 -34.18 4.06
CA GLU A 75 29.64 -34.25 3.85
C GLU A 75 30.29 -35.33 4.71
N LYS A 76 29.86 -35.50 5.97
CA LYS A 76 30.33 -36.57 6.85
C LYS A 76 30.01 -37.96 6.25
N MET A 77 28.78 -38.18 5.79
CA MET A 77 28.42 -39.44 5.13
C MET A 77 29.24 -39.69 3.86
N LYS A 78 29.55 -38.63 3.09
CA LYS A 78 30.35 -38.75 1.88
C LYS A 78 31.81 -39.10 2.17
N ARG A 79 32.41 -38.52 3.22
CA ARG A 79 33.81 -38.77 3.59
C ARG A 79 34.00 -40.09 4.33
N ASP A 80 33.16 -40.34 5.33
CA ASP A 80 33.37 -41.43 6.28
C ASP A 80 32.50 -42.66 5.95
N GLY A 81 31.70 -42.60 4.89
CA GLY A 81 30.62 -43.57 4.64
C GLY A 81 31.07 -45.03 4.53
N GLU A 82 32.27 -45.28 4.01
CA GLU A 82 32.86 -46.62 3.93
C GLU A 82 33.30 -47.16 5.29
N LEU A 83 33.63 -46.27 6.23
CA LEU A 83 34.05 -46.59 7.60
C LEU A 83 32.86 -46.67 8.56
N MET A 84 31.66 -46.22 8.15
CA MET A 84 30.49 -46.17 9.00
C MET A 84 29.73 -47.50 9.07
N SER A 85 29.33 -47.87 10.29
CA SER A 85 28.40 -48.98 10.53
C SER A 85 27.01 -48.70 9.91
N SER A 86 26.22 -49.75 9.68
CA SER A 86 24.84 -49.62 9.23
C SER A 86 23.97 -48.81 10.21
N THR A 87 24.21 -48.98 11.51
CA THR A 87 23.55 -48.24 12.59
C THR A 87 23.87 -46.75 12.53
N ASP A 88 25.15 -46.39 12.36
CA ASP A 88 25.57 -44.99 12.28
C ASP A 88 25.01 -44.31 11.03
N ARG A 89 25.02 -45.00 9.88
CA ARG A 89 24.40 -44.49 8.64
C ARG A 89 22.92 -44.24 8.82
N THR A 90 22.20 -45.20 9.40
CA THR A 90 20.76 -45.06 9.69
C THR A 90 20.48 -43.88 10.63
N LYS A 91 21.33 -43.67 11.64
CA LYS A 91 21.21 -42.53 12.55
C LYS A 91 21.35 -41.20 11.82
N ILE A 92 22.38 -41.03 10.98
CA ILE A 92 22.54 -39.78 10.22
C ILE A 92 21.39 -39.57 9.24
N GLN A 93 20.91 -40.62 8.56
CA GLN A 93 19.76 -40.52 7.67
C GLN A 93 18.49 -40.04 8.40
N ARG A 94 18.22 -40.58 9.60
CA ARG A 94 17.09 -40.12 10.44
C ARG A 94 17.25 -38.68 10.88
N GLU A 95 18.46 -38.28 11.29
CA GLU A 95 18.74 -36.89 11.66
C GLU A 95 18.57 -35.94 10.47
N LEU A 96 19.00 -36.32 9.27
CA LEU A 96 18.79 -35.55 8.05
C LEU A 96 17.30 -35.40 7.71
N ALA A 97 16.53 -36.49 7.79
CA ALA A 97 15.09 -36.44 7.57
C ALA A 97 14.37 -35.52 8.57
N SER A 98 14.79 -35.55 9.84
CA SER A 98 14.27 -34.66 10.89
C SER A 98 14.62 -33.19 10.64
N LEU A 99 15.86 -32.90 10.26
CA LEU A 99 16.29 -31.54 9.90
C LEU A 99 15.55 -31.01 8.67
N ASP A 100 15.36 -31.83 7.64
CA ASP A 100 14.61 -31.46 6.43
C ASP A 100 13.15 -31.12 6.74
N SER A 101 12.48 -31.97 7.54
CA SER A 101 11.10 -31.71 7.99
C SER A 101 11.00 -30.41 8.78
N THR A 102 11.94 -30.20 9.72
CA THR A 102 12.01 -28.97 10.53
C THR A 102 12.25 -27.74 9.66
N TYR A 103 13.16 -27.83 8.69
CA TYR A 103 13.45 -26.77 7.74
C TYR A 103 12.20 -26.39 6.95
N LYS A 104 11.53 -27.36 6.33
CA LYS A 104 10.31 -27.13 5.52
C LYS A 104 9.20 -26.47 6.31
N LEU A 105 8.96 -26.95 7.55
CA LEU A 105 7.94 -26.36 8.43
C LEU A 105 8.26 -24.90 8.76
N LYS A 106 9.50 -24.61 9.18
CA LYS A 106 9.93 -23.25 9.54
C LYS A 106 9.98 -22.31 8.34
N ALA A 107 10.43 -22.80 7.19
CA ALA A 107 10.50 -22.02 5.95
C ALA A 107 9.10 -21.61 5.48
N LYS A 108 8.14 -22.54 5.50
CA LYS A 108 6.74 -22.25 5.18
C LYS A 108 6.15 -21.20 6.13
N ALA A 109 6.33 -21.39 7.44
CA ALA A 109 5.84 -20.43 8.43
C ALA A 109 6.49 -19.05 8.25
N LEU A 110 7.78 -18.98 7.91
CA LEU A 110 8.48 -17.73 7.65
C LEU A 110 7.92 -17.02 6.41
N GLN A 111 7.68 -17.75 5.33
CA GLN A 111 7.10 -17.19 4.11
C GLN A 111 5.69 -16.65 4.35
N GLU A 112 4.85 -17.38 5.07
CA GLU A 112 3.49 -16.95 5.41
C GLU A 112 3.48 -15.69 6.27
N ASP A 113 4.33 -15.63 7.29
CA ASP A 113 4.46 -14.45 8.13
C ASP A 113 5.05 -13.25 7.37
N GLN A 114 6.06 -13.46 6.53
CA GLN A 114 6.62 -12.38 5.69
C GLN A 114 5.55 -11.78 4.78
N ARG A 115 4.71 -12.62 4.16
CA ARG A 115 3.59 -12.17 3.35
C ARG A 115 2.58 -11.39 4.18
N ARG A 116 2.17 -11.93 5.34
CA ARG A 116 1.21 -11.28 6.24
C ARG A 116 1.73 -9.92 6.73
N ARG A 117 2.97 -9.87 7.22
CA ARG A 117 3.59 -8.64 7.73
C ARG A 117 3.82 -7.61 6.63
N GLY A 118 4.21 -8.05 5.43
CA GLY A 118 4.26 -7.18 4.26
C GLY A 118 2.90 -6.52 3.97
N GLN A 119 1.82 -7.31 3.95
CA GLN A 119 0.47 -6.79 3.75
C GLN A 119 0.01 -5.85 4.88
N GLU A 120 0.35 -6.14 6.15
CA GLU A 120 0.03 -5.27 7.27
C GLU A 120 0.71 -3.90 7.16
N GLU A 121 2.00 -3.86 6.84
CA GLU A 121 2.74 -2.59 6.69
C GLU A 121 2.25 -1.81 5.46
N GLU A 122 1.94 -2.50 4.37
CA GLU A 122 1.32 -1.88 3.19
C GLU A 122 -0.04 -1.26 3.52
N GLN A 123 -0.92 -1.99 4.20
CA GLN A 123 -2.23 -1.48 4.61
C GLN A 123 -2.13 -0.26 5.53
N LYS A 124 -1.15 -0.24 6.46
CA LYS A 124 -0.88 0.94 7.30
C LYS A 124 -0.52 2.16 6.46
N LEU A 125 0.30 2.00 5.42
CA LEU A 125 0.63 3.09 4.50
C LEU A 125 -0.57 3.52 3.66
N VAL A 126 -1.37 2.58 3.15
CA VAL A 126 -2.61 2.90 2.42
C VAL A 126 -3.53 3.78 3.28
N MET A 127 -3.73 3.42 4.54
CA MET A 127 -4.56 4.18 5.47
C MET A 127 -3.99 5.59 5.71
N LYS A 128 -2.67 5.72 5.90
CA LYS A 128 -2.01 7.03 6.05
C LYS A 128 -2.19 7.90 4.81
N ILE A 129 -1.99 7.34 3.62
CA ILE A 129 -2.16 8.04 2.34
C ILE A 129 -3.62 8.50 2.17
N ARG A 130 -4.59 7.61 2.42
CA ARG A 130 -6.02 7.97 2.34
C ARG A 130 -6.38 9.13 3.26
N THR A 131 -5.92 9.11 4.51
CA THR A 131 -6.15 10.22 5.46
C THR A 131 -5.52 11.53 4.99
N ALA A 132 -4.31 11.46 4.41
CA ALA A 132 -3.64 12.63 3.85
C ALA A 132 -4.37 13.17 2.61
N ILE A 133 -4.84 12.30 1.70
CA ILE A 133 -5.68 12.68 0.55
C ILE A 133 -6.92 13.42 1.02
N GLN A 134 -7.67 12.85 1.97
CA GLN A 134 -8.88 13.48 2.50
C GLN A 134 -8.61 14.85 3.12
N THR A 135 -7.49 14.99 3.82
CA THR A 135 -7.10 16.26 4.45
C THR A 135 -6.73 17.32 3.41
N VAL A 136 -5.94 16.96 2.40
CA VAL A 136 -5.54 17.86 1.31
C VAL A 136 -6.74 18.24 0.45
N ALA A 137 -7.56 17.27 0.06
CA ALA A 137 -8.75 17.49 -0.77
C ALA A 137 -9.73 18.47 -0.10
N LYS A 138 -10.05 18.25 1.19
CA LYS A 138 -10.92 19.15 1.96
C LYS A 138 -10.33 20.56 2.10
N LYS A 139 -9.01 20.66 2.33
CA LYS A 139 -8.33 21.95 2.48
C LYS A 139 -8.31 22.76 1.17
N GLU A 140 -8.22 22.09 0.03
CA GLU A 140 -8.08 22.74 -1.28
C GLU A 140 -9.37 22.76 -2.12
N GLY A 141 -10.47 22.29 -1.54
CA GLY A 141 -11.80 22.31 -2.14
C GLY A 141 -11.95 21.36 -3.33
N TYR A 142 -11.34 20.18 -3.28
CA TYR A 142 -11.55 19.12 -4.27
C TYR A 142 -12.72 18.23 -3.87
N ASP A 143 -13.62 17.98 -4.83
CA ASP A 143 -14.78 17.11 -4.64
C ASP A 143 -14.46 15.65 -4.97
N ILE A 144 -13.56 15.45 -5.94
CA ILE A 144 -13.10 14.13 -6.38
C ILE A 144 -11.58 14.13 -6.44
N VAL A 145 -10.98 13.06 -5.92
CA VAL A 145 -9.58 12.75 -6.17
C VAL A 145 -9.49 11.36 -6.80
N VAL A 146 -8.90 11.29 -7.98
CA VAL A 146 -8.68 10.04 -8.70
C VAL A 146 -7.22 9.61 -8.63
N ASP A 147 -6.97 8.32 -8.84
CA ASP A 147 -5.62 7.84 -8.99
C ASP A 147 -5.05 8.25 -10.35
N ALA A 148 -3.79 8.69 -10.39
CA ALA A 148 -3.10 9.09 -11.62
C ALA A 148 -3.07 7.97 -12.68
N GLN A 149 -3.11 6.69 -12.28
CA GLN A 149 -3.15 5.57 -13.24
C GLN A 149 -4.44 5.53 -14.09
N ALA A 150 -5.51 6.19 -13.62
CA ALA A 150 -6.78 6.29 -14.34
C ALA A 150 -6.90 7.59 -15.17
N VAL A 151 -5.86 8.45 -15.15
CA VAL A 151 -5.88 9.76 -15.79
C VAL A 151 -5.04 9.72 -17.06
N LEU A 152 -5.69 9.93 -18.23
CA LEU A 152 -4.98 10.05 -19.51
C LEU A 152 -4.40 11.46 -19.72
N PHE A 153 -5.09 12.48 -19.22
CA PHE A 153 -4.68 13.88 -19.26
C PHE A 153 -5.35 14.64 -18.13
N ALA A 154 -4.59 15.50 -17.45
CA ALA A 154 -5.09 16.48 -16.50
C ALA A 154 -4.10 17.64 -16.43
N ASP A 155 -4.59 18.82 -16.05
CA ASP A 155 -3.73 19.98 -15.81
C ASP A 155 -2.80 19.68 -14.61
N PRO A 156 -1.48 19.92 -14.71
CA PRO A 156 -0.55 19.71 -13.59
C PRO A 156 -0.93 20.43 -12.30
N LYS A 157 -1.72 21.52 -12.38
CA LYS A 157 -2.21 22.24 -11.18
C LYS A 157 -3.11 21.37 -10.28
N ASP A 158 -3.74 20.35 -10.86
CA ASP A 158 -4.66 19.43 -10.19
C ASP A 158 -3.94 18.19 -9.63
N ASP A 159 -2.60 18.11 -9.77
CA ASP A 159 -1.77 17.10 -9.12
C ASP A 159 -1.60 17.39 -7.63
N LEU A 160 -2.12 16.49 -6.79
CA LEU A 160 -2.04 16.57 -5.34
C LEU A 160 -0.92 15.70 -4.74
N SER A 161 -0.17 14.95 -5.56
CA SER A 161 0.78 13.92 -5.13
C SER A 161 1.79 14.44 -4.11
N ASN A 162 2.49 15.53 -4.41
CA ASN A 162 3.50 16.09 -3.51
C ASN A 162 2.89 16.60 -2.19
N LYS A 163 1.70 17.19 -2.25
CA LYS A 163 1.00 17.71 -1.08
C LYS A 163 0.55 16.58 -0.16
N VAL A 164 0.01 15.51 -0.74
CA VAL A 164 -0.39 14.30 -0.03
C VAL A 164 0.82 13.65 0.64
N ILE A 165 1.91 13.44 -0.10
CA ILE A 165 3.14 12.83 0.43
C ILE A 165 3.72 13.65 1.59
N THR A 166 3.59 14.98 1.53
CA THR A 166 4.03 15.88 2.61
C THR A 166 3.09 15.86 3.81
N ALA A 167 1.78 15.72 3.59
CA ALA A 167 0.77 15.69 4.64
C ALA A 167 0.74 14.37 5.45
N VAL A 168 1.32 13.30 4.92
CA VAL A 168 1.44 12.02 5.65
C VAL A 168 2.40 12.17 6.85
N LYS A 169 1.85 11.98 8.05
CA LYS A 169 2.57 11.92 9.34
C LYS A 169 2.97 10.50 9.69
#